data_AF-A0A935IZJ1-F1
#
_entry.id   AF-A0A935IZJ1-F1
#
_cell.length_a   1.000
_cell.length_b   1.000
_cell.length_c   1.000
_cell.angle_alpha   90.00
_cell.angle_beta   90.00
_cell.angle_gamma   90.00
#
_symmetry.space_group_name_H-M   'P 1'
#
loop_
_entity.id
_entity.type
_entity.pdbx_description
1 polymer ?
#
loop_
_entity_poly.entity_id
_entity_poly.type
_entity_poly.pdbx_seq_one_letter_code
_entity_poly.pdbx_strand_id
1 'polypeptide(L)'
;MPLPEGTGTANYTVTSTSGRTASGLSTWQRDGTPPDLEVILPPVDGRNGWYVSEVDLSATATDAISGLASLWQAPMVEQVGSLHPSTSQMGHMLP
;
A
#
# COMPACT_ATOMS: atom_id res chain seq x y z
N MET A 1 -23.08 -18.10 9.77
CA MET A 1 -21.69 -18.52 9.58
C MET A 1 -21.21 -17.93 8.27
N PRO A 2 -20.20 -17.04 8.27
CA PRO A 2 -19.63 -16.52 7.02
C PRO A 2 -18.94 -17.64 6.24
N LEU A 3 -18.77 -17.47 4.94
CA LEU A 3 -18.01 -18.40 4.09
C LEU A 3 -16.54 -18.45 4.56
N PRO A 4 -15.88 -19.62 4.50
CA PRO A 4 -14.45 -19.72 4.83
C PRO A 4 -13.59 -18.88 3.87
N GLU A 5 -12.31 -18.69 4.19
CA GLU A 5 -11.35 -18.06 3.26
C GLU A 5 -11.07 -18.98 2.07
N GLY A 6 -10.61 -18.39 0.96
CA GLY A 6 -10.20 -19.10 -0.26
C GLY A 6 -11.33 -19.19 -1.29
N THR A 7 -11.48 -20.35 -1.90
CA THR A 7 -12.51 -20.58 -2.93
C THR A 7 -13.36 -21.79 -2.56
N GLY A 8 -14.60 -21.81 -3.05
CA GLY A 8 -15.46 -22.96 -2.84
C GLY A 8 -16.73 -22.92 -3.67
N THR A 9 -17.53 -23.98 -3.49
CA THR A 9 -18.78 -24.20 -4.22
C THR A 9 -19.91 -24.51 -3.25
N ALA A 10 -21.01 -23.78 -3.35
CA ALA A 10 -22.26 -24.05 -2.66
C ALA A 10 -23.22 -24.76 -3.63
N ASN A 11 -23.61 -26.00 -3.30
CA ASN A 11 -24.63 -26.73 -4.04
C ASN A 11 -25.99 -26.55 -3.36
N TYR A 12 -27.06 -26.40 -4.14
CA TYR A 12 -28.41 -26.33 -3.61
C TYR A 12 -29.38 -27.20 -4.41
N THR A 13 -30.41 -27.68 -3.74
CA THR A 13 -31.54 -28.39 -4.34
C THR A 13 -32.81 -27.75 -3.84
N VAL A 14 -33.68 -27.37 -4.76
CA VAL A 14 -35.02 -26.87 -4.47
C VAL A 14 -36.03 -27.95 -4.78
N THR A 15 -37.00 -28.12 -3.88
CA THR A 15 -38.13 -29.03 -4.07
C THR A 15 -39.41 -28.21 -4.07
N SER A 16 -40.18 -28.32 -5.14
CA SER A 16 -41.52 -27.73 -5.27
C SER A 16 -42.50 -28.40 -4.29
N THR A 17 -43.59 -27.70 -3.93
CA THR A 17 -44.73 -28.29 -3.21
C THR A 17 -45.31 -29.53 -3.92
N SER A 18 -45.17 -29.61 -5.25
CA SER A 18 -45.57 -30.76 -6.06
C SER A 18 -44.53 -31.90 -6.13
N GLY A 19 -43.43 -31.82 -5.36
CA GLY A 19 -42.39 -32.85 -5.28
C GLY A 19 -41.34 -32.83 -6.40
N ARG A 20 -41.41 -31.88 -7.33
CA ARG A 20 -40.39 -31.71 -8.38
C ARG A 20 -39.13 -31.08 -7.82
N THR A 21 -37.97 -31.63 -8.13
CA THR A 21 -36.68 -31.10 -7.70
C THR A 21 -35.93 -30.39 -8.83
N ALA A 22 -35.17 -29.37 -8.48
CA ALA A 22 -34.13 -28.80 -9.34
C ALA A 22 -32.90 -28.51 -8.50
N SER A 23 -31.71 -28.54 -9.11
CA SER A 23 -30.45 -28.29 -8.42
C SER A 23 -29.61 -27.26 -9.16
N GLY A 24 -28.73 -26.59 -8.42
CA GLY A 24 -27.77 -25.67 -8.97
C GLY A 24 -26.56 -25.53 -8.06
N LEU A 25 -25.59 -24.75 -8.50
CA LEU A 25 -24.42 -24.39 -7.71
C LEU A 25 -24.11 -22.91 -7.83
N SER A 26 -23.33 -22.41 -6.87
CA SER A 26 -22.71 -21.09 -6.93
C SER A 26 -21.29 -21.19 -6.40
N THR A 27 -20.34 -20.58 -7.08
CA THR A 27 -18.96 -20.49 -6.61
C THR A 27 -18.75 -19.21 -5.82
N TRP A 28 -17.76 -19.23 -4.94
CA TRP A 28 -17.35 -18.05 -4.18
C TRP A 28 -15.82 -17.98 -4.09
N GLN A 29 -15.33 -16.76 -3.96
CA GLN A 29 -13.95 -16.45 -3.60
C GLN A 29 -14.02 -15.43 -2.46
N ARG A 30 -13.31 -15.69 -1.37
CA ARG A 30 -13.27 -14.81 -0.21
C ARG A 30 -11.83 -14.69 0.27
N ASP A 31 -11.41 -13.46 0.41
CA ASP A 31 -10.17 -13.11 1.09
C ASP A 31 -10.47 -11.93 2.02
N GLY A 32 -10.42 -12.19 3.32
CA GLY A 32 -10.52 -11.17 4.37
C GLY A 32 -9.17 -10.75 4.95
N THR A 33 -8.06 -11.29 4.44
CA THR A 33 -6.73 -11.04 4.96
C THR A 33 -6.18 -9.76 4.32
N PRO A 34 -5.69 -8.78 5.10
CA PRO A 34 -4.99 -7.64 4.52
C PRO A 34 -3.61 -8.08 4.00
N PRO A 35 -3.09 -7.40 2.96
CA PRO A 35 -1.71 -7.62 2.53
C PRO A 35 -0.71 -7.22 3.61
N ASP A 36 0.42 -7.90 3.65
CA ASP A 36 1.59 -7.49 4.41
C ASP A 36 2.35 -6.41 3.63
N LEU A 37 2.78 -5.36 4.32
CA LEU A 37 3.56 -4.26 3.76
C LEU A 37 4.83 -4.05 4.58
N GLU A 38 5.97 -4.07 3.91
CA GLU A 38 7.27 -3.74 4.48
C GLU A 38 7.85 -2.53 3.76
N VAL A 39 8.44 -1.62 4.54
CA VAL A 39 9.02 -0.37 4.06
C VAL A 39 10.46 -0.30 4.54
N ILE A 40 11.37 -0.09 3.60
CA ILE A 40 12.81 -0.06 3.85
C ILE A 40 13.32 1.34 3.52
N LEU A 41 13.91 1.96 4.53
CA LEU A 41 14.57 3.26 4.46
C LEU A 41 16.10 3.07 4.51
N PRO A 42 16.87 3.94 3.85
CA PRO A 42 18.30 4.01 4.07
C PRO A 42 18.59 4.50 5.51
N PRO A 43 19.78 4.23 6.05
CA PRO A 43 20.20 4.80 7.33
C PRO A 43 20.17 6.34 7.30
N VAL A 44 19.82 6.96 8.44
CA VAL A 44 19.88 8.43 8.59
C VAL A 44 21.32 8.92 8.41
N ASP A 45 21.50 9.98 7.64
CA ASP A 45 22.80 10.56 7.30
C ASP A 45 23.03 11.95 7.94
N GLY A 46 22.04 12.48 8.65
CA GLY A 46 22.11 13.74 9.41
C GLY A 46 22.21 13.57 10.93
N ARG A 47 22.09 14.70 11.65
CA ARG A 47 22.04 14.72 13.14
C ARG A 47 20.60 14.60 13.62
N ASN A 48 20.43 14.10 14.85
CA ASN A 48 19.14 14.04 15.54
C ASN A 48 18.05 13.25 14.78
N GLY A 49 18.43 12.27 13.95
CA GLY A 49 17.51 11.45 13.17
C GLY A 49 17.02 12.08 11.86
N TRP A 50 17.58 13.22 11.44
CA TRP A 50 17.25 13.84 10.15
C TRP A 50 18.04 13.22 8.99
N TYR A 51 17.41 13.19 7.82
CA TYR A 51 18.08 12.97 6.55
C TYR A 51 18.54 14.31 5.97
N VAL A 52 19.74 14.36 5.40
CA VAL A 52 20.30 15.53 4.73
C VAL A 52 20.55 15.32 3.23
N SER A 53 20.48 14.07 2.78
CA SER A 53 20.44 13.68 1.36
C SER A 53 19.05 13.21 0.95
N GLU A 54 18.85 13.02 -0.36
CA GLU A 54 17.63 12.41 -0.89
C GLU A 54 17.45 10.98 -0.33
N VAL A 55 16.19 10.62 -0.07
CA VAL A 55 15.83 9.35 0.55
C VAL A 55 15.17 8.46 -0.48
N ASP A 56 15.88 7.42 -0.89
CA ASP A 56 15.32 6.34 -1.71
C ASP A 56 14.56 5.35 -0.82
N LEU A 57 13.24 5.47 -0.81
CA LEU A 57 12.36 4.50 -0.16
C LEU A 57 12.14 3.30 -1.09
N SER A 58 12.23 2.09 -0.53
CA SER A 58 11.68 0.90 -1.19
C SER A 58 10.57 0.29 -0.33
N ALA A 59 9.56 -0.26 -0.99
CA ALA A 59 8.47 -0.96 -0.34
C ALA A 59 8.23 -2.30 -1.02
N THR A 60 7.97 -3.32 -0.22
CA THR A 60 7.55 -4.65 -0.66
C THR A 60 6.20 -4.94 -0.03
N ALA A 61 5.32 -5.55 -0.80
CA ALA A 61 4.05 -6.02 -0.27
C ALA A 61 3.78 -7.44 -0.73
N THR A 62 3.07 -8.21 0.08
CA THR A 62 2.69 -9.59 -0.23
C THR A 62 1.27 -9.87 0.24
N ASP A 63 0.52 -10.61 -0.57
CA ASP A 63 -0.76 -11.17 -0.19
C ASP A 63 -0.81 -12.63 -0.69
N ALA A 64 -1.16 -13.55 0.21
CA ALA A 64 -1.02 -14.98 -0.05
C ALA A 64 -2.21 -15.61 -0.78
N ILE A 65 -3.37 -14.95 -0.80
CA ILE A 65 -4.64 -15.56 -1.24
C ILE A 65 -5.16 -14.88 -2.51
N SER A 66 -5.33 -13.55 -2.50
CA SER A 66 -5.87 -12.79 -3.61
C SER A 66 -4.83 -11.96 -4.37
N GLY A 67 -3.63 -11.82 -3.83
CA GLY A 67 -2.57 -11.01 -4.41
C GLY A 67 -2.78 -9.51 -4.19
N LEU A 68 -2.03 -8.69 -4.91
CA LEU A 68 -2.06 -7.24 -4.74
C LEU A 68 -2.80 -6.55 -5.89
N ALA A 69 -3.68 -5.61 -5.55
CA ALA A 69 -4.34 -4.75 -6.55
C ALA A 69 -3.36 -3.73 -7.16
N SER A 70 -2.54 -3.10 -6.32
CA SER A 70 -1.46 -2.21 -6.73
C SER A 70 -0.49 -1.99 -5.56
N LEU A 71 0.77 -1.68 -5.90
CA LEU A 71 1.74 -1.14 -4.96
C LEU A 71 2.31 0.12 -5.60
N TRP A 72 1.93 1.28 -5.07
CA TRP A 72 2.41 2.56 -5.58
C TRP A 72 3.66 2.99 -4.83
N GLN A 73 4.76 3.21 -5.57
CA GLN A 73 5.98 3.80 -5.05
C GLN A 73 6.12 5.18 -5.68
N ALA A 74 6.35 6.20 -4.84
CA ALA A 74 6.64 7.53 -5.34
C ALA A 74 7.94 7.48 -6.14
N PRO A 75 8.00 8.02 -7.37
CA PRO A 75 9.29 8.38 -7.93
C PRO A 75 9.93 9.43 -7.00
N MET A 76 11.22 9.32 -6.76
CA MET A 76 12.01 10.28 -6.00
C MET A 76 11.67 11.72 -6.44
N VAL A 77 11.33 12.58 -5.48
CA VAL A 77 11.08 14.01 -5.74
C VAL A 77 12.41 14.72 -5.57
N GLU A 78 13.05 15.08 -6.68
CA GLU A 78 14.15 16.03 -6.66
C GLU A 78 13.59 17.40 -6.23
N GLN A 79 13.80 17.78 -4.96
CA GLN A 79 13.41 19.10 -4.48
C GLN A 79 14.43 20.14 -4.96
N VAL A 80 14.34 20.54 -6.23
CA VAL A 80 15.00 21.74 -6.71
C VAL A 80 14.12 22.95 -6.43
N GLY A 81 14.47 23.69 -5.37
CA GLY A 81 14.27 25.14 -5.32
C GLY A 81 13.29 25.69 -4.28
N SER A 82 13.81 26.18 -3.16
CA SER A 82 13.40 27.51 -2.69
C SER A 82 14.56 28.20 -2.00
N LEU A 83 15.05 29.24 -2.66
CA LEU A 83 16.07 30.17 -2.17
C LEU A 83 15.56 30.82 -0.88
N HIS A 84 16.37 30.83 0.18
CA HIS A 84 16.22 31.85 1.22
C HIS A 84 17.08 33.06 0.79
N PRO A 85 16.49 34.18 0.33
CA PRO A 85 17.28 35.38 0.04
C PRO A 85 17.63 36.04 1.38
N SER A 86 18.79 35.70 1.96
CA SER A 86 19.43 36.63 2.89
C SER A 86 20.33 37.53 2.08
N THR A 87 19.78 38.65 1.62
CA THR A 87 20.54 39.78 1.10
C THR A 87 21.53 40.23 2.18
N SER A 88 22.79 39.84 2.04
CA SER A 88 23.90 40.44 2.78
C SER A 88 24.17 41.81 2.17
N GLN A 89 23.39 42.82 2.56
CA GLN A 89 23.69 44.20 2.21
C GLN A 89 24.81 44.72 3.11
N MET A 90 25.85 45.17 2.44
CA MET A 90 27.11 45.68 2.94
C MET A 90 26.90 47.05 3.59
N GLY A 91 27.51 47.28 4.75
CA GLY A 91 27.64 48.60 5.38
C GLY A 91 29.06 48.78 5.91
N HIS A 92 29.90 49.47 5.13
CA HIS A 92 31.21 50.01 5.51
C HIS A 92 31.11 50.90 6.77
N MET A 93 32.05 50.80 7.72
CA MET A 93 33.22 51.70 7.84
C MET A 93 34.08 51.35 9.09
N LEU A 94 35.37 51.20 8.85
CA LEU A 94 36.51 51.26 9.80
C LEU A 94 36.53 52.61 10.57
N PRO A 95 37.25 52.77 11.70
CA PRO A 95 38.56 52.20 12.05
C PRO A 95 38.61 51.20 13.22
#